data_AF-A0A9R1NYB7-F1
#
_entry.id   AF-A0A9R1NYB7-F1
#
_cell.length_a   1.000
_cell.length_b   1.000
_cell.length_c   1.000
_cell.angle_alpha   90.00
_cell.angle_beta   90.00
_cell.angle_gamma   90.00
#
_symmetry.space_group_name_H-M   'P 1'
#
loop_
_entity.id
_entity.type
_entity.pdbx_description
1 polymer ?
#
loop_
_entity_poly.entity_id
_entity_poly.type
_entity_poly.pdbx_seq_one_letter_code
_entity_poly.pdbx_strand_id
1 'polypeptide(L)'
;MRSGDGSTKNTLQFFSVKVAKIDESLQWPLDVYGFFSVRDVVDHKRNMIFSCDRDNCQTISQEDPYLTLTGPTRAVVVTSDPSYFEIELKVKGTAESEDKYLSRLVMTYRTGFLDRSFTSGLSTLEMAFKEIIQSVEATISVKVVDGSWPDGFVV
;
A
#
# COMPACT_ATOMS: atom_id res chain seq x y z
N MET A 1 -25.84 -28.87 -12.89
CA MET A 1 -25.18 -28.31 -11.69
C MET A 1 -23.81 -27.84 -12.10
N ARG A 2 -23.53 -26.52 -12.06
CA ARG A 2 -22.20 -25.98 -12.36
C ARG A 2 -21.30 -26.34 -11.18
N SER A 3 -20.32 -27.20 -11.41
CA SER A 3 -19.24 -27.44 -10.45
C SER A 3 -18.50 -26.12 -10.28
N GLY A 4 -18.63 -25.48 -9.12
CA GLY A 4 -17.78 -24.37 -8.76
C GLY A 4 -16.36 -24.90 -8.65
N ASP A 5 -15.51 -24.55 -9.61
CA ASP A 5 -14.07 -24.71 -9.47
C ASP A 5 -13.63 -23.82 -8.31
N GLY A 6 -13.55 -24.41 -7.12
CA GLY A 6 -12.95 -23.82 -5.92
C GLY A 6 -11.43 -23.74 -6.08
N SER A 7 -10.95 -23.17 -7.18
CA SER A 7 -9.55 -22.88 -7.40
C SER A 7 -9.17 -21.81 -6.38
N THR A 8 -8.55 -22.27 -5.30
CA THR A 8 -7.98 -21.43 -4.25
C THR A 8 -6.99 -20.46 -4.89
N LYS A 9 -7.26 -19.17 -4.81
CA LYS A 9 -6.43 -18.13 -5.46
C LYS A 9 -5.30 -17.69 -4.53
N ASN A 10 -4.16 -17.36 -5.11
CA ASN A 10 -3.09 -16.73 -4.36
C ASN A 10 -3.41 -15.26 -4.14
N THR A 11 -3.01 -14.71 -2.99
CA THR A 11 -3.20 -13.29 -2.67
C THR A 11 -1.95 -12.66 -2.13
N LEU A 12 -1.78 -11.35 -2.34
CA LEU A 12 -0.74 -10.56 -1.70
C LEU A 12 -1.25 -9.89 -0.43
N GLN A 13 -0.49 -10.06 0.64
CA GLN A 13 -0.64 -9.31 1.88
C GLN A 13 0.54 -8.38 2.07
N PHE A 14 0.29 -7.08 2.21
CA PHE A 14 1.29 -6.08 2.56
C PHE A 14 1.35 -5.92 4.07
N PHE A 15 2.56 -5.84 4.61
CA PHE A 15 2.81 -5.64 6.04
C PHE A 15 3.38 -4.25 6.32
N SER A 16 4.27 -3.75 5.45
CA SER A 16 4.86 -2.43 5.62
C SER A 16 5.34 -1.86 4.30
N VAL A 17 5.32 -0.53 4.22
CA VAL A 17 6.02 0.26 3.20
C VAL A 17 6.86 1.29 3.93
N LYS A 18 8.16 1.24 3.71
CA LYS A 18 9.16 2.03 4.41
C LYS A 18 9.89 2.95 3.43
N VAL A 19 10.07 4.21 3.77
CA VAL A 19 10.99 5.11 3.08
C VAL A 19 12.40 4.87 3.66
N ALA A 20 13.12 3.93 3.08
CA ALA A 20 14.39 3.44 3.62
C ALA A 20 15.56 4.42 3.41
N LYS A 21 15.53 5.19 2.31
CA LYS A 21 16.49 6.23 2.01
C LYS A 21 15.79 7.43 1.39
N ILE A 22 16.33 8.61 1.62
CA ILE A 22 15.92 9.86 0.98
C ILE A 22 17.15 10.50 0.33
N ASP A 23 16.92 11.25 -0.74
CA ASP A 23 17.94 12.06 -1.39
C ASP A 23 18.46 13.16 -0.45
N GLU A 24 19.72 13.57 -0.62
CA GLU A 24 20.39 14.57 0.23
C GLU A 24 19.71 15.95 0.20
N SER A 25 18.92 16.23 -0.84
CA SER A 25 18.13 17.46 -0.95
C SER A 25 16.88 17.50 -0.06
N LEU A 26 16.56 16.42 0.64
CA LEU A 26 15.47 16.30 1.60
C LEU A 26 16.01 16.18 3.02
N GLN A 27 15.22 16.61 4.01
CA GLN A 27 15.56 16.53 5.43
C GLN A 27 14.36 15.97 6.19
N TRP A 28 14.63 15.07 7.13
CA TRP A 28 13.60 14.56 8.04
C TRP A 28 13.16 15.64 9.04
N PRO A 29 11.91 15.61 9.52
CA PRO A 29 10.81 14.74 9.09
C PRO A 29 10.20 15.18 7.73
N LEU A 30 9.49 14.27 7.08
CA LEU A 30 8.81 14.54 5.81
C LEU A 30 7.29 14.45 5.97
N ASP A 31 6.58 15.46 5.49
CA ASP A 31 5.13 15.42 5.31
C ASP A 31 4.82 14.79 3.95
N VAL A 32 4.44 13.51 3.95
CA VAL A 32 4.24 12.71 2.75
C VAL A 32 2.76 12.60 2.41
N TYR A 33 2.44 12.77 1.13
CA TYR A 33 1.09 12.56 0.60
C TYR A 33 1.09 11.87 -0.76
N GLY A 34 -0.08 11.40 -1.20
CA GLY A 34 -0.28 10.68 -2.45
C GLY A 34 -0.83 9.28 -2.22
N PHE A 35 -0.49 8.34 -3.10
CA PHE A 35 -1.03 6.98 -3.03
C PHE A 35 -0.02 5.90 -3.40
N PHE A 36 -0.27 4.72 -2.85
CA PHE A 36 0.22 3.44 -3.34
C PHE A 36 -0.99 2.53 -3.52
N SER A 37 -1.18 2.03 -4.75
CA SER A 37 -2.27 1.11 -5.08
C SER A 37 -1.76 -0.11 -5.82
N VAL A 38 -2.52 -1.20 -5.76
CA VAL A 38 -2.32 -2.39 -6.57
C VAL A 38 -3.50 -2.60 -7.50
N ARG A 39 -3.22 -2.87 -8.76
CA ARG A 39 -4.19 -3.41 -9.72
C ARG A 39 -3.98 -4.90 -9.82
N ASP A 40 -4.92 -5.64 -9.23
CA ASP A 40 -4.97 -7.10 -9.32
C ASP A 40 -5.56 -7.55 -10.67
N VAL A 41 -5.58 -8.86 -10.88
CA VAL A 41 -6.08 -9.50 -12.10
C VAL A 41 -7.60 -9.66 -12.13
N VAL A 42 -8.32 -9.27 -11.07
CA VAL A 42 -9.76 -9.53 -10.95
C VAL A 42 -10.56 -8.51 -11.74
N ASP A 43 -10.27 -7.23 -11.55
CA ASP A 43 -10.97 -6.16 -12.28
C ASP A 43 -10.05 -5.00 -12.69
N HIS A 44 -8.74 -5.10 -12.42
CA HIS A 44 -7.72 -4.10 -12.72
C HIS A 44 -7.99 -2.70 -12.13
N LYS A 45 -8.92 -2.57 -11.18
CA LYS A 45 -9.14 -1.31 -10.43
C LYS A 45 -8.06 -1.14 -9.37
N ARG A 46 -7.85 0.13 -8.98
CA ARG A 46 -6.92 0.47 -7.89
C ARG A 46 -7.48 -0.05 -6.57
N ASN A 47 -6.74 -0.92 -5.94
CA ASN A 47 -6.92 -1.31 -4.56
C ASN A 47 -5.87 -0.56 -3.72
N MET A 48 -6.31 0.41 -2.92
CA MET A 48 -5.39 1.32 -2.22
C MET A 48 -4.71 0.58 -1.07
N ILE A 49 -3.39 0.65 -1.02
CA ILE A 49 -2.56 0.16 0.10
C ILE A 49 -2.22 1.32 1.03
N PHE A 50 -1.95 2.49 0.46
CA PHE A 50 -1.77 3.76 1.16
C PHE A 50 -2.44 4.86 0.34
N SER A 51 -3.09 5.79 1.01
CA SER A 51 -3.68 6.97 0.37
C SER A 51 -3.83 8.08 1.41
N CYS A 52 -3.27 9.25 1.14
CA CYS A 52 -3.60 10.46 1.87
C CYS A 52 -3.49 11.69 0.97
N ASP A 53 -4.37 12.65 1.22
CA ASP A 53 -4.39 13.92 0.51
C ASP A 53 -3.36 14.89 1.10
N ARG A 54 -3.01 15.93 0.34
CA ARG A 54 -2.01 16.92 0.75
C ARG A 54 -2.35 17.63 2.07
N ASP A 55 -3.63 17.89 2.30
CA ASP A 55 -4.11 18.56 3.52
C ASP A 55 -4.10 17.65 4.74
N ASN A 56 -4.12 16.33 4.53
CA ASN A 56 -4.06 15.30 5.56
C ASN A 56 -2.82 14.40 5.36
N CYS A 57 -1.69 15.01 5.02
CA CYS A 57 -0.43 14.33 4.81
C CYS A 57 0.02 13.57 6.06
N GLN A 58 0.76 12.49 5.87
CA GLN A 58 1.38 11.77 6.97
C GLN A 58 2.80 12.28 7.20
N THR A 59 3.11 12.73 8.42
CA THR A 59 4.49 13.00 8.82
C THR A 59 5.21 11.68 9.12
N ILE A 60 6.36 11.46 8.49
CA ILE A 60 7.27 10.35 8.76
C ILE A 60 8.64 10.89 9.18
N SER A 61 9.36 10.16 10.04
CA SER A 61 10.68 10.56 10.55
C SER A 61 11.74 9.50 10.26
N GLN A 62 12.99 9.78 10.63
CA GLN A 62 14.06 8.80 10.51
C GLN A 62 13.86 7.61 11.45
N GLU A 63 13.28 7.85 12.63
CA GLU A 63 12.96 6.83 13.64
C GLU A 63 11.70 6.02 13.28
N ASP A 64 10.73 6.67 12.63
CA ASP A 64 9.52 6.03 12.11
C ASP A 64 9.27 6.36 10.62
N PRO A 65 10.00 5.71 9.69
CA PRO A 65 9.94 5.99 8.26
C PRO A 65 8.85 5.19 7.52
N TYR A 66 7.79 4.76 8.22
CA TYR A 66 6.76 3.87 7.67
C TYR A 66 5.50 4.61 7.23
N LEU A 67 4.95 4.23 6.08
CA LEU A 67 3.63 4.69 5.68
C LEU A 67 2.54 3.92 6.44
N THR A 68 1.52 4.65 6.88
CA THR A 68 0.33 4.07 7.54
C THR A 68 -0.58 3.45 6.48
N LEU A 69 -0.53 2.12 6.36
CA LEU A 69 -1.30 1.42 5.35
C LEU A 69 -2.81 1.53 5.64
N THR A 70 -3.59 1.95 4.65
CA THR A 70 -5.04 2.15 4.73
C THR A 70 -5.83 1.02 4.08
N GLY A 71 -5.15 0.02 3.51
CA GLY A 71 -5.79 -1.13 2.89
C GLY A 71 -4.87 -2.35 2.83
N PRO A 72 -5.14 -3.29 1.91
CA PRO A 72 -6.11 -3.18 0.83
C PRO A 72 -7.58 -3.32 1.29
N THR A 73 -8.52 -2.66 0.60
CA THR A 73 -9.98 -2.77 0.88
C THR A 73 -10.54 -4.16 0.53
N ARG A 74 -9.83 -4.91 -0.31
CA ARG A 74 -10.16 -6.28 -0.70
C ARG A 74 -8.89 -7.10 -0.88
N ALA A 75 -9.00 -8.43 -0.93
CA ALA A 75 -7.84 -9.27 -1.22
C ALA A 75 -7.19 -8.91 -2.58
N VAL A 76 -5.87 -8.72 -2.60
CA VAL A 76 -5.10 -8.51 -3.83
C VAL A 76 -4.82 -9.89 -4.44
N VAL A 77 -5.62 -10.30 -5.41
CA VAL A 77 -5.49 -11.61 -6.06
C VAL A 77 -4.36 -11.60 -7.09
N VAL A 78 -3.51 -12.61 -7.06
CA VAL A 78 -2.39 -12.76 -8.00
C VAL A 78 -2.42 -14.11 -8.71
N THR A 79 -1.98 -14.10 -9.96
CA THR A 79 -1.87 -15.29 -10.84
C THR A 79 -0.60 -15.15 -11.69
N SER A 80 -0.43 -16.01 -12.70
CA SER A 80 0.62 -15.85 -13.72
C SER A 80 0.51 -14.53 -14.50
N ASP A 81 -0.69 -13.94 -14.56
CA ASP A 81 -0.89 -12.63 -15.17
C ASP A 81 -0.36 -11.53 -14.26
N PRO A 82 0.29 -10.50 -14.84
CA PRO A 82 0.92 -9.45 -14.05
C PRO A 82 -0.10 -8.63 -13.27
N SER A 83 0.21 -8.38 -12.01
CA SER A 83 -0.43 -7.30 -11.23
C SER A 83 0.44 -6.04 -11.28
N TYR A 84 -0.14 -4.86 -11.08
CA TYR A 84 0.58 -3.59 -11.20
C TYR A 84 0.57 -2.85 -9.87
N PHE A 85 1.75 -2.46 -9.39
CA PHE A 85 1.86 -1.56 -8.25
C PHE A 85 2.05 -0.15 -8.81
N GLU A 86 1.15 0.75 -8.47
CA GLU A 86 1.19 2.16 -8.87
C GLU A 86 1.47 3.00 -7.63
N ILE A 87 2.58 3.73 -7.65
CA ILE A 87 3.04 4.56 -6.54
C ILE A 87 3.25 5.98 -7.05
N GLU A 88 2.58 6.93 -6.41
CA GLU A 88 2.84 8.35 -6.57
C GLU A 88 2.82 9.00 -5.18
N LEU A 89 4.01 9.21 -4.62
CA LEU A 89 4.23 9.83 -3.33
C LEU A 89 4.95 11.16 -3.51
N LYS A 90 4.56 12.15 -2.71
CA LYS A 90 5.12 13.50 -2.72
C LYS A 90 5.44 13.96 -1.31
N VAL A 91 6.46 14.81 -1.20
CA VAL A 91 6.72 15.60 0.00
C VAL A 91 6.02 16.95 -0.15
N LYS A 92 5.26 17.33 0.86
CA LYS A 92 4.57 18.62 0.95
C LYS A 92 5.59 19.75 1.16
N GLY A 93 5.55 20.75 0.28
CA GLY A 93 6.22 22.03 0.46
C GLY A 93 5.31 23.07 1.11
N THR A 94 5.80 24.30 1.27
CA THR A 94 5.01 25.40 1.84
C THR A 94 3.79 25.71 0.97
N ALA A 95 3.99 25.71 -0.34
CA ALA A 95 2.97 25.83 -1.37
C ALA A 95 2.97 24.60 -2.29
N GLU A 96 1.88 24.34 -3.01
CA GLU A 96 1.78 23.21 -3.94
C GLU A 96 2.86 23.22 -5.03
N SER A 97 3.30 24.41 -5.45
CA SER A 97 4.39 24.58 -6.43
C SER A 97 5.75 24.13 -5.90
N GLU A 98 5.92 23.99 -4.58
CA GLU A 98 7.15 23.52 -3.93
C GLU A 98 7.11 22.02 -3.63
N ASP A 99 5.98 21.35 -3.86
CA ASP A 99 5.85 19.92 -3.63
C ASP A 99 6.79 19.13 -4.54
N LYS A 100 7.44 18.11 -3.97
CA LYS A 100 8.41 17.28 -4.69
C LYS A 100 7.92 15.86 -4.77
N TYR A 101 8.13 15.20 -5.91
CA TYR A 101 7.92 13.76 -6.01
C TYR A 101 8.95 13.02 -5.14
N LEU A 102 8.47 12.37 -4.09
CA LEU A 102 9.28 11.49 -3.25
C LEU A 102 9.59 10.21 -4.01
N SER A 103 8.56 9.61 -4.60
CA SER A 103 8.62 8.37 -5.40
C SER A 103 7.50 8.38 -6.43
N ARG A 104 7.79 8.04 -7.69
CA ARG A 104 6.78 7.92 -8.74
C ARG A 104 7.15 6.80 -9.69
N LEU A 105 6.46 5.67 -9.58
CA LEU A 105 6.77 4.49 -10.38
C LEU A 105 5.54 3.59 -10.56
N VAL A 106 5.56 2.86 -11.67
CA VAL A 106 4.67 1.72 -11.91
C VAL A 106 5.54 0.49 -12.10
N MET A 107 5.30 -0.56 -11.33
CA MET A 107 6.02 -1.83 -11.44
C MET A 107 5.07 -2.98 -11.64
N THR A 108 5.58 -4.03 -12.28
CA THR A 108 4.84 -5.27 -12.50
C THR A 108 5.23 -6.31 -11.45
N TYR A 109 4.24 -6.84 -10.75
CA TYR A 109 4.39 -8.00 -9.88
C TYR A 109 4.03 -9.29 -10.63
N ARG A 110 4.93 -10.28 -10.54
CA ARG A 110 4.68 -11.66 -10.96
C ARG A 110 5.02 -12.58 -9.79
N THR A 111 4.21 -13.62 -9.59
CA THR A 111 4.46 -14.67 -8.59
C THR A 111 5.91 -15.13 -8.64
N GLY A 112 6.56 -15.14 -7.47
CA GLY A 112 7.95 -15.57 -7.31
C GLY A 112 9.04 -14.57 -7.74
N PHE A 113 8.69 -13.39 -8.29
CA PHE A 113 9.69 -12.43 -8.77
C PHE A 113 9.29 -10.97 -8.50
N LEU A 114 9.84 -10.40 -7.43
CA LEU A 114 9.89 -8.96 -7.23
C LEU A 114 11.00 -8.60 -6.23
N ASP A 115 11.80 -7.58 -6.56
CA ASP A 115 12.64 -6.93 -5.56
C ASP A 115 11.74 -6.39 -4.43
N ARG A 116 12.27 -6.25 -3.22
CA ARG A 116 11.55 -5.61 -2.11
C ARG A 116 11.98 -4.18 -1.89
N SER A 117 13.03 -3.74 -2.58
CA SER A 117 13.59 -2.40 -2.50
C SER A 117 13.55 -1.72 -3.86
N PHE A 118 13.12 -0.45 -3.91
CA PHE A 118 12.95 0.28 -5.16
C PHE A 118 13.36 1.73 -5.00
N THR A 119 14.33 2.18 -5.80
CA THR A 119 14.69 3.59 -5.87
C THR A 119 13.89 4.28 -6.97
N SER A 120 13.20 5.36 -6.61
CA SER A 120 12.46 6.20 -7.54
C SER A 120 12.41 7.63 -7.01
N GLY A 121 12.64 8.60 -7.89
CA GLY A 121 12.65 10.01 -7.51
C GLY A 121 13.70 10.29 -6.43
N LEU A 122 13.25 10.81 -5.29
CA LEU A 122 14.08 11.24 -4.17
C LEU A 122 14.12 10.21 -3.03
N SER A 123 13.74 8.95 -3.28
CA SER A 123 13.71 7.94 -2.22
C SER A 123 13.99 6.53 -2.70
N THR A 124 14.33 5.68 -1.73
CA THR A 124 14.26 4.22 -1.85
C THR A 124 13.13 3.71 -0.95
N LEU A 125 12.16 3.01 -1.53
CA LEU A 125 11.09 2.34 -0.81
C LEU A 125 11.44 0.88 -0.56
N GLU A 126 11.27 0.42 0.68
CA GLU A 126 11.34 -0.99 1.05
C GLU A 126 9.95 -1.51 1.44
N MET A 127 9.56 -2.65 0.90
CA MET A 127 8.22 -3.21 1.09
C MET A 127 8.29 -4.63 1.65
N ALA A 128 7.58 -4.85 2.76
CA ALA A 128 7.34 -6.18 3.28
C ALA A 128 5.95 -6.64 2.84
N PHE A 129 5.89 -7.74 2.09
CA PHE A 129 4.65 -8.37 1.66
C PHE A 129 4.83 -9.87 1.43
N LYS A 130 3.76 -10.65 1.47
CA LYS A 130 3.80 -12.10 1.24
C LYS A 130 2.70 -12.54 0.30
N GLU A 131 3.07 -13.45 -0.60
CA GLU A 131 2.10 -14.23 -1.37
C GLU A 131 1.58 -15.36 -0.48
N ILE A 132 0.27 -15.34 -0.23
CA ILE A 132 -0.46 -16.39 0.48
C ILE A 132 -0.99 -17.34 -0.57
N ILE A 133 -0.43 -18.55 -0.57
CA ILE A 133 -0.79 -19.61 -1.50
C ILE A 133 -2.14 -20.19 -1.09
N GLN A 134 -3.02 -20.37 -2.07
CA GLN A 134 -4.34 -20.98 -1.85
C GLN A 134 -5.16 -20.30 -0.74
N SER A 135 -5.20 -18.97 -0.74
CA SER A 135 -5.94 -18.19 0.25
C SER A 135 -7.45 -18.42 0.19
N VAL A 136 -8.13 -18.18 1.32
CA VAL A 136 -9.59 -18.19 1.44
C VAL A 136 -10.06 -16.84 1.97
N GLU A 137 -11.24 -16.41 1.54
CA GLU A 137 -11.92 -15.24 2.08
C GLU A 137 -12.74 -15.64 3.32
N ALA A 138 -12.66 -14.84 4.38
CA ALA A 138 -13.43 -15.04 5.60
C ALA A 138 -14.06 -13.71 6.04
N THR A 139 -15.31 -13.75 6.47
CA THR A 139 -16.02 -12.60 7.03
C THR A 139 -16.13 -12.75 8.54
N ILE A 140 -15.67 -11.75 9.28
CA ILE A 140 -15.80 -11.69 10.74
C ILE A 140 -16.88 -10.64 11.07
N SER A 141 -17.87 -11.02 11.89
CA SER A 141 -18.85 -10.08 12.44
C SER A 141 -18.56 -9.83 13.92
N VAL A 142 -18.41 -8.56 14.28
CA VAL A 142 -18.17 -8.13 15.66
C VAL A 142 -19.42 -7.45 16.20
N LYS A 143 -19.85 -7.81 17.40
CA LYS A 143 -20.97 -7.18 18.11
C LYS A 143 -20.52 -6.80 19.52
N VAL A 144 -20.67 -5.52 19.87
CA VAL A 144 -20.51 -5.05 21.24
C VAL A 144 -21.75 -5.46 22.03
N VAL A 145 -21.57 -6.26 23.07
CA VAL A 145 -22.66 -6.75 23.93
C VAL A 145 -22.84 -5.93 25.19
N ASP A 146 -21.80 -5.23 25.64
CA ASP A 146 -21.80 -4.29 26.76
C ASP A 146 -20.64 -3.28 26.60
N GLY A 147 -20.79 -2.07 27.14
CA GLY A 147 -19.85 -0.95 26.98
C GLY A 147 -19.97 -0.15 25.69
N SER A 148 -19.12 0.88 25.53
CA SER A 148 -19.05 1.76 24.36
C SER A 148 -17.83 1.45 23.49
N TRP A 149 -17.97 1.57 22.17
CA TRP A 149 -16.83 1.50 21.25
C TRP A 149 -15.96 2.75 21.40
N PRO A 150 -14.62 2.65 21.37
CA PRO A 150 -13.76 3.83 21.36
C PRO A 150 -13.93 4.59 20.03
N ASP A 151 -14.20 5.88 20.10
CA ASP A 151 -14.25 6.73 18.91
C ASP A 151 -12.88 6.76 18.22
N GLY A 152 -12.84 6.51 16.91
CA GLY A 152 -11.63 6.67 16.09
C GLY A 152 -11.16 5.46 15.27
N PHE A 153 -11.75 4.27 15.46
CA PHE A 153 -11.50 3.10 14.60
C PHE A 153 -12.68 2.87 13.65
N VAL A 154 -12.50 3.20 12.38
CA VAL A 154 -13.42 2.80 11.30
C VAL A 154 -12.83 1.55 10.64
N VAL A 155 -13.62 0.48 10.59
CA VAL A 155 -13.29 -0.77 9.87
C VAL A 155 -13.41 -0.55 8.37
#